data_AF-A0A9D9YKI0-F1
#
_entry.id   AF-A0A9D9YKI0-F1
#
_cell.length_a   1.000
_cell.length_b   1.000
_cell.length_c   1.000
_cell.angle_alpha   90.00
_cell.angle_beta   90.00
_cell.angle_gamma   90.00
#
_symmetry.space_group_name_H-M   'P 1'
#
loop_
_entity.id
_entity.type
_entity.pdbx_description
1 polymer ?
#
loop_
_entity_poly.entity_id
_entity_poly.type
_entity_poly.pdbx_seq_one_letter_code
_entity_poly.pdbx_strand_id
1 'polypeptide(L)'
;MTQSEIEHFLLGLEGAEVRIDEKRNLKIYEINFEKLINFWQKKLDKGDLGDFEERTGLNVLARVEQQGTEPAIFAIIHNDSSPLQVEMKTGSHLAKLLRERNESVVPSKLMSEREWNMIIGFGQVQPSEVIDLLRLSYRLVSER
;
A
#
# COMPACT_ATOMS: atom_id res chain seq x y z
N MET A 1 -8.01 8.19 13.99
CA MET A 1 -8.19 7.79 12.60
C MET A 1 -9.26 6.71 12.52
N THR A 2 -10.15 6.77 11.56
CA THR A 2 -11.24 5.81 11.32
C THR A 2 -10.92 4.90 10.14
N GLN A 3 -11.64 3.78 10.02
CA GLN A 3 -11.55 2.93 8.84
C GLN A 3 -11.84 3.73 7.56
N SER A 4 -12.93 4.50 7.53
CA SER A 4 -13.34 5.29 6.36
C SER A 4 -12.28 6.29 5.89
N GLU A 5 -11.52 6.92 6.80
CA GLU A 5 -10.41 7.81 6.45
C GLU A 5 -9.30 7.06 5.71
N ILE A 6 -8.99 5.83 6.13
CA ILE A 6 -7.99 4.97 5.47
C ILE A 6 -8.50 4.55 4.10
N GLU A 7 -9.75 4.10 4.00
CA GLU A 7 -10.31 3.68 2.72
C GLU A 7 -10.31 4.82 1.70
N HIS A 8 -10.69 6.02 2.14
CA HIS A 8 -10.66 7.22 1.31
C HIS A 8 -9.24 7.54 0.81
N PHE A 9 -8.25 7.47 1.70
CA PHE A 9 -6.85 7.65 1.33
C PHE A 9 -6.38 6.61 0.31
N LEU A 10 -6.65 5.32 0.56
CA LEU A 10 -6.20 4.23 -0.30
C LEU A 10 -6.81 4.29 -1.70
N LEU A 11 -8.11 4.60 -1.80
CA LEU A 11 -8.80 4.76 -3.09
C LEU A 11 -8.41 6.05 -3.82
N GLY A 12 -7.77 7.00 -3.13
CA GLY A 12 -7.20 8.20 -3.74
C GLY A 12 -5.83 7.98 -4.40
N LEU A 13 -5.23 6.80 -4.24
CA LEU A 13 -3.96 6.45 -4.90
C LEU A 13 -4.22 6.01 -6.35
N GLU A 14 -3.35 6.45 -7.25
CA GLU A 14 -3.51 6.18 -8.68
C GLU A 14 -3.52 4.68 -8.97
N GLY A 15 -4.52 4.22 -9.74
CA GLY A 15 -4.67 2.81 -10.06
C GLY A 15 -4.99 1.89 -8.88
N ALA A 16 -5.24 2.40 -7.67
CA ALA A 16 -5.68 1.57 -6.55
C ALA A 16 -7.14 1.11 -6.74
N GLU A 17 -7.37 -0.17 -6.49
CA GLU A 17 -8.68 -0.81 -6.49
C GLU A 17 -8.89 -1.58 -5.19
N VAL A 18 -10.15 -1.78 -4.82
CA VAL A 18 -10.53 -2.58 -3.65
C VAL A 18 -11.29 -3.82 -4.08
N ARG A 19 -10.87 -4.96 -3.56
CA ARG A 19 -11.55 -6.24 -3.69
C ARG A 19 -12.04 -6.68 -2.31
N ILE A 20 -13.31 -7.05 -2.24
CA ILE A 20 -13.95 -7.49 -0.99
C ILE A 20 -13.86 -9.02 -0.90
N ASP A 21 -13.34 -9.54 0.21
CA ASP A 21 -13.42 -10.95 0.57
C ASP A 21 -14.47 -11.11 1.68
N GLU A 22 -15.70 -11.43 1.26
CA GLU A 22 -16.83 -11.59 2.18
C GLU A 22 -16.63 -12.74 3.17
N LYS A 23 -15.92 -13.82 2.76
CA LYS A 23 -15.73 -15.01 3.61
C LYS A 23 -14.84 -14.70 4.80
N ARG A 24 -13.83 -13.86 4.59
CA ARG A 24 -12.86 -13.47 5.63
C ARG A 24 -13.15 -12.09 6.23
N ASN A 25 -14.20 -11.42 5.75
CA ASN A 25 -14.52 -10.02 6.05
C ASN A 25 -13.31 -9.07 5.86
N LEU A 26 -12.69 -9.12 4.68
CA LEU A 26 -11.51 -8.30 4.35
C LEU A 26 -11.82 -7.32 3.21
N LYS A 27 -11.20 -6.15 3.27
CA LYS A 27 -11.01 -5.26 2.12
C LYS A 27 -9.54 -5.32 1.69
N ILE A 28 -9.30 -5.84 0.50
CA ILE A 28 -7.97 -6.02 -0.07
C ILE A 28 -7.75 -4.92 -1.10
N TYR A 29 -6.70 -4.13 -0.90
CA TYR A 29 -6.33 -3.04 -1.80
C TYR A 29 -5.17 -3.47 -2.68
N GLU A 30 -5.39 -3.39 -3.98
CA GLU A 30 -4.47 -3.85 -5.01
C GLU A 30 -4.27 -2.79 -6.09
N ILE A 31 -3.14 -2.89 -6.79
CA ILE A 31 -2.79 -1.97 -7.87
C ILE A 31 -3.25 -2.56 -9.20
N ASN A 32 -4.11 -1.83 -9.89
CA ASN A 32 -4.42 -2.07 -11.29
C ASN A 32 -3.33 -1.43 -12.17
N PHE A 33 -2.38 -2.26 -12.62
CA PHE A 33 -1.23 -1.76 -13.37
C PHE A 33 -1.59 -1.23 -14.75
N GLU A 34 -2.63 -1.74 -15.40
CA GLU A 34 -3.09 -1.18 -16.68
C GLU A 34 -3.56 0.27 -16.51
N LYS A 35 -4.35 0.55 -15.47
CA LYS A 35 -4.77 1.92 -15.14
C LYS A 35 -3.58 2.80 -14.77
N LEU A 36 -2.68 2.27 -13.94
CA LEU A 36 -1.52 3.02 -13.45
C LEU A 36 -0.53 3.38 -14.57
N ILE A 37 -0.25 2.45 -15.49
CA ILE A 37 0.59 2.72 -16.67
C ILE A 37 -0.04 3.77 -17.56
N ASN A 38 -1.33 3.63 -17.86
CA ASN A 38 -2.05 4.59 -18.69
C ASN A 38 -1.99 6.00 -18.07
N PHE A 39 -2.05 6.11 -16.74
CA PHE A 39 -1.87 7.36 -16.03
C PHE A 39 -0.45 7.92 -16.24
N TRP A 40 0.58 7.11 -15.97
CA TRP A 40 1.97 7.58 -16.04
C TRP A 40 2.45 7.89 -17.46
N GLN A 41 2.06 7.09 -18.46
CA GLN A 41 2.35 7.37 -19.87
C GLN A 41 1.78 8.73 -20.28
N LYS A 42 0.49 8.96 -20.02
CA LYS A 42 -0.15 10.27 -20.29
C LYS A 42 0.53 11.42 -19.56
N LYS A 43 1.06 11.18 -18.36
CA LYS A 43 1.72 12.21 -17.56
C LYS A 43 3.12 12.52 -18.11
N LEU A 44 3.88 11.50 -18.47
CA LEU A 44 5.20 11.61 -19.11
C LEU A 44 5.10 12.27 -20.48
N ASP A 45 4.12 11.89 -21.30
CA ASP A 45 3.90 12.46 -22.63
C ASP A 45 3.60 13.97 -22.62
N LYS A 46 3.01 14.48 -21.52
CA LYS A 46 2.76 15.92 -21.37
C LYS A 46 4.03 16.73 -21.13
N GLY A 47 5.10 16.11 -20.62
CA GLY A 47 6.41 16.74 -20.43
C GLY A 47 6.49 17.83 -19.34
N ASP A 48 5.46 18.01 -18.51
CA ASP A 48 5.43 18.98 -17.40
C ASP A 48 5.53 18.25 -16.06
N LEU A 49 6.65 17.57 -15.86
CA LEU A 49 6.96 16.78 -14.66
C LEU A 49 8.25 17.27 -14.03
N GLY A 50 8.28 17.33 -12.70
CA GLY A 50 9.56 17.46 -11.99
C GLY A 50 10.32 16.13 -11.98
N ASP A 51 11.64 16.19 -11.78
CA ASP A 51 12.56 15.03 -11.78
C ASP A 51 12.06 13.85 -10.92
N PHE A 52 11.41 14.15 -9.80
CA PHE A 52 10.88 13.12 -8.91
C PHE A 52 9.72 12.35 -9.56
N GLU A 53 8.77 13.06 -10.17
CA GLU A 53 7.59 12.46 -10.78
C GLU A 53 7.95 11.69 -12.04
N GLU A 54 8.85 12.25 -12.85
CA GLU A 54 9.38 11.56 -14.03
C GLU A 54 10.02 10.22 -13.63
N ARG A 55 10.90 10.24 -12.62
CA ARG A 55 11.54 9.02 -12.11
C ARG A 55 10.53 8.01 -11.57
N THR A 56 9.50 8.46 -10.85
CA THR A 56 8.45 7.55 -10.37
C THR A 56 7.72 6.90 -11.54
N GLY A 57 7.34 7.67 -12.56
CA GLY A 57 6.70 7.14 -13.76
C GLY A 57 7.58 6.10 -14.46
N LEU A 58 8.86 6.41 -14.68
CA LEU A 58 9.81 5.48 -15.31
C LEU A 58 9.99 4.19 -14.50
N ASN A 59 10.07 4.27 -13.17
CA ASN A 59 10.18 3.08 -12.31
C ASN A 59 8.94 2.19 -12.41
N VAL A 60 7.73 2.78 -12.45
CA VAL A 60 6.48 2.03 -12.62
C VAL A 60 6.46 1.30 -13.96
N LEU A 61 6.83 1.98 -15.04
CA LEU A 61 6.88 1.36 -16.38
C LEU A 61 7.89 0.21 -16.43
N ALA A 62 9.10 0.43 -15.90
CA ALA A 62 10.14 -0.60 -15.84
C ALA A 62 9.73 -1.81 -14.99
N ARG A 63 9.06 -1.57 -13.85
CA ARG A 63 8.52 -2.64 -13.00
C ARG A 63 7.54 -3.50 -13.77
N VAL A 64 6.62 -2.90 -14.53
CA VAL A 64 5.62 -3.65 -15.29
C VAL A 64 6.26 -4.41 -16.45
N GLU A 65 7.24 -3.83 -17.13
CA GLU A 65 7.99 -4.54 -18.17
C GLU A 65 8.65 -5.82 -17.62
N GLN A 66 9.14 -5.78 -16.38
CA GLN A 66 9.80 -6.93 -15.75
C GLN A 66 8.83 -7.95 -15.12
N GLN A 67 7.73 -7.50 -14.51
CA GLN A 67 6.86 -8.33 -13.67
C GLN A 67 5.45 -8.55 -14.24
N GLY A 68 5.10 -7.86 -15.33
CA GLY A 68 3.76 -7.89 -15.91
C GLY A 68 2.75 -6.99 -15.19
N THR A 69 1.49 -7.10 -15.63
CA THR A 69 0.37 -6.24 -15.19
C THR A 69 -0.54 -6.90 -14.15
N GLU A 70 -0.17 -8.08 -13.65
CA GLU A 70 -0.95 -8.79 -12.64
C GLU A 70 -1.21 -7.90 -11.41
N PRO A 71 -2.46 -7.81 -10.91
CA PRO A 71 -2.78 -7.02 -9.74
C PRO A 71 -1.92 -7.41 -8.53
N ALA A 72 -1.40 -6.40 -7.83
CA ALA A 72 -0.56 -6.62 -6.67
C ALA A 72 -1.13 -5.92 -5.43
N ILE A 73 -1.27 -6.70 -4.35
CA ILE A 73 -1.81 -6.21 -3.07
C ILE A 73 -0.79 -5.31 -2.40
N PHE A 74 -1.25 -4.16 -1.88
CA PHE A 74 -0.43 -3.24 -1.08
C PHE A 74 -1.04 -2.91 0.29
N ALA A 75 -2.34 -3.15 0.50
CA ALA A 75 -2.92 -3.04 1.84
C ALA A 75 -4.08 -4.02 2.04
N ILE A 76 -4.32 -4.42 3.29
CA ILE A 76 -5.47 -5.26 3.66
C ILE A 76 -6.08 -4.67 4.93
N ILE A 77 -7.39 -4.42 4.92
CA ILE A 77 -8.15 -4.01 6.09
C ILE A 77 -9.03 -5.17 6.54
N HIS A 78 -8.96 -5.51 7.83
CA HIS A 78 -9.91 -6.43 8.45
C HIS A 78 -11.17 -5.63 8.81
N ASN A 79 -12.25 -5.80 8.05
CA ASN A 79 -13.49 -5.06 8.29
C ASN A 79 -14.06 -5.39 9.67
N ASP A 80 -14.70 -4.39 10.28
CA ASP A 80 -15.42 -4.50 11.55
C ASP A 80 -14.55 -5.02 12.71
N SER A 81 -13.23 -5.01 12.54
CA SER A 81 -12.29 -5.39 13.59
C SER A 81 -12.24 -4.31 14.67
N SER A 82 -12.31 -4.74 15.93
CA SER A 82 -12.19 -3.87 17.10
C SER A 82 -11.13 -4.45 18.05
N PRO A 83 -9.92 -3.86 18.12
CA PRO A 83 -9.45 -2.66 17.41
C PRO A 83 -9.22 -2.88 15.90
N LEU A 84 -9.25 -1.78 15.13
CA LEU A 84 -9.05 -1.81 13.67
C LEU A 84 -7.68 -2.41 13.32
N GLN A 85 -7.65 -3.38 12.41
CA GLN A 85 -6.44 -4.04 11.93
C GLN A 85 -6.18 -3.72 10.46
N VAL A 86 -4.98 -3.24 10.17
CA VAL A 86 -4.54 -2.91 8.81
C VAL A 86 -3.18 -3.54 8.54
N GLU A 87 -3.10 -4.31 7.46
CA GLU A 87 -1.87 -4.95 6.99
C GLU A 87 -1.28 -4.20 5.80
N MET A 88 0.04 -4.03 5.77
CA MET A 88 0.75 -3.32 4.70
C MET A 88 2.21 -3.76 4.57
N LYS A 89 2.77 -3.64 3.36
CA LYS A 89 4.17 -3.90 3.06
C LYS A 89 5.02 -2.73 3.52
N THR A 90 6.10 -3.00 4.26
CA THR A 90 7.07 -1.97 4.68
C THR A 90 8.50 -2.28 4.22
N GLY A 91 8.71 -3.48 3.68
CA GLY A 91 10.05 -4.00 3.39
C GLY A 91 10.73 -4.57 4.64
N SER A 92 11.68 -5.47 4.43
CA SER A 92 12.22 -6.32 5.49
C SER A 92 12.90 -5.59 6.65
N HIS A 93 13.68 -4.55 6.36
CA HIS A 93 14.38 -3.79 7.40
C HIS A 93 13.42 -2.99 8.28
N LEU A 94 12.50 -2.23 7.67
CA LEU A 94 11.53 -1.42 8.40
C LEU A 94 10.51 -2.28 9.15
N ALA A 95 10.12 -3.44 8.59
CA ALA A 95 9.23 -4.38 9.27
C ALA A 95 9.78 -4.81 10.63
N LYS A 96 11.07 -5.15 10.69
CA LYS A 96 11.74 -5.50 11.94
C LYS A 96 11.75 -4.31 12.92
N LEU A 97 12.15 -3.13 12.44
CA LEU A 97 12.27 -1.94 13.28
C LEU A 97 10.94 -1.50 13.91
N LEU A 98 9.85 -1.54 13.14
CA LEU A 98 8.51 -1.17 13.64
C LEU A 98 8.05 -2.11 14.75
N ARG A 99 8.23 -3.43 14.57
CA ARG A 99 7.83 -4.43 15.58
C ARG A 99 8.67 -4.35 16.85
N GLU A 100 9.94 -3.97 16.75
CA GLU A 100 10.81 -3.76 17.91
C GLU A 100 10.42 -2.52 18.72
N ARG A 101 9.84 -1.51 18.08
CA ARG A 101 9.51 -0.21 18.71
C ARG A 101 8.05 -0.10 19.14
N ASN A 102 7.16 -0.87 18.55
CA ASN A 102 5.71 -0.76 18.75
C ASN A 102 5.10 -2.15 18.99
N GLU A 103 4.58 -2.37 20.18
CA GLU A 103 3.86 -3.61 20.54
C GLU A 103 2.58 -3.79 19.72
N SER A 104 1.96 -2.70 19.27
CA SER A 104 0.78 -2.73 18.41
C SER A 104 1.09 -3.09 16.95
N VAL A 105 2.37 -3.30 16.60
CA VAL A 105 2.78 -3.71 15.26
C VAL A 105 3.30 -5.14 15.32
N VAL A 106 2.63 -6.03 14.61
CA VAL A 106 2.94 -7.46 14.59
C VAL A 106 3.16 -7.94 13.16
N PRO A 107 3.72 -9.15 12.94
CA PRO A 107 3.79 -9.73 11.61
C PRO A 107 2.40 -9.85 10.96
N SER A 108 2.36 -9.70 9.64
CA SER A 108 1.13 -9.94 8.85
C SER A 108 0.61 -11.36 9.04
N LYS A 109 -0.72 -11.53 9.05
CA LYS A 109 -1.39 -12.84 9.12
C LYS A 109 -1.65 -13.45 7.74
N LEU A 110 -1.66 -12.63 6.70
CA LEU A 110 -2.11 -13.00 5.36
C LEU A 110 -0.98 -12.97 4.32
N MET A 111 0.09 -12.21 4.58
CA MET A 111 1.21 -11.94 3.68
C MET A 111 2.54 -12.33 4.34
N SER A 112 3.65 -12.13 3.62
CA SER A 112 4.98 -12.50 4.12
C SER A 112 5.33 -11.76 5.41
N GLU A 113 5.48 -12.51 6.50
CA GLU A 113 5.93 -12.02 7.80
C GLU A 113 7.28 -11.29 7.73
N ARG A 114 8.09 -11.52 6.69
CA ARG A 114 9.38 -10.84 6.54
C ARG A 114 9.21 -9.37 6.17
N GLU A 115 8.20 -9.02 5.38
CA GLU A 115 8.12 -7.69 4.73
C GLU A 115 6.83 -6.94 5.00
N TRP A 116 5.83 -7.63 5.55
CA TRP A 116 4.50 -7.10 5.83
C TRP A 116 4.22 -7.06 7.32
N ASN A 117 3.58 -5.98 7.78
CA ASN A 117 3.13 -5.84 9.16
C ASN A 117 1.63 -5.70 9.20
N MET A 118 1.05 -6.10 10.34
CA MET A 118 -0.28 -5.73 10.75
C MET A 118 -0.18 -4.73 11.90
N ILE A 119 -0.78 -3.56 11.71
CA ILE A 119 -0.94 -2.55 12.76
C ILE A 119 -2.30 -2.80 13.42
N ILE A 120 -2.30 -2.98 14.75
CA ILE A 120 -3.47 -3.26 15.57
C ILE A 120 -3.84 -1.98 16.34
N GLY A 121 -4.86 -1.28 15.88
CA GLY A 121 -5.26 0.02 16.42
C GLY A 121 -4.18 1.10 16.22
N PHE A 122 -4.50 2.33 16.63
CA PHE A 122 -3.64 3.51 16.43
C PHE A 122 -3.16 4.14 17.73
N GLY A 123 -3.00 3.33 18.78
CA GLY A 123 -2.61 3.82 20.11
C GLY A 123 -1.12 4.19 20.19
N GLN A 124 -0.24 3.40 19.58
CA GLN A 124 1.22 3.62 19.62
C GLN A 124 1.78 4.18 18.31
N VAL A 125 1.08 3.98 17.19
CA VAL A 125 1.46 4.52 15.88
C VAL A 125 0.57 5.71 15.57
N GLN A 126 1.19 6.86 15.31
CA GLN A 126 0.43 8.08 15.05
C GLN A 126 -0.35 7.98 13.75
N PRO A 127 -1.53 8.62 13.63
CA PRO A 127 -2.30 8.60 12.41
C PRO A 127 -1.53 9.00 11.14
N SER A 128 -0.72 10.07 11.20
CA SER A 128 0.09 10.49 10.06
C SER A 128 1.09 9.41 9.62
N GLU A 129 1.68 8.70 10.59
CA GLU A 129 2.66 7.64 10.34
C GLU A 129 2.01 6.44 9.64
N VAL A 130 0.78 6.07 10.02
CA VAL A 130 0.03 5.02 9.32
C VAL A 130 -0.20 5.39 7.86
N ILE A 131 -0.58 6.65 7.57
CA ILE A 131 -0.76 7.12 6.19
C ILE A 131 0.56 7.07 5.40
N ASP A 132 1.67 7.47 6.02
CA ASP A 132 2.98 7.40 5.38
C ASP A 132 3.43 5.96 5.13
N LEU A 133 3.14 5.03 6.04
CA LEU A 133 3.41 3.59 5.86
C LEU A 133 2.54 2.99 4.74
N LEU A 134 1.27 3.38 4.63
CA LEU A 134 0.41 2.95 3.53
C LEU A 134 0.89 3.50 2.18
N ARG A 135 1.31 4.78 2.14
CA ARG A 135 1.94 5.38 0.96
C ARG A 135 3.22 4.64 0.59
N LEU A 136 4.06 4.31 1.57
CA LEU A 136 5.27 3.52 1.35
C LEU A 136 4.94 2.14 0.78
N SER A 137 3.94 1.46 1.35
CA SER A 137 3.51 0.15 0.86
C SER A 137 3.09 0.20 -0.61
N TYR A 138 2.25 1.18 -0.97
CA TYR A 138 1.86 1.42 -2.36
C TYR A 138 3.08 1.59 -3.26
N ARG A 139 4.03 2.46 -2.87
CA ARG A 139 5.26 2.71 -3.65
C ARG A 139 6.15 1.47 -3.79
N LEU A 140 6.28 0.66 -2.73
CA LEU A 140 7.06 -0.58 -2.76
C LEU A 140 6.46 -1.62 -3.70
N VAL A 141 5.16 -1.56 -3.97
CA VAL A 141 4.47 -2.50 -4.86
C VAL A 141 4.37 -1.92 -6.29
N SER A 142 4.23 -0.60 -6.44
CA SER A 142 4.10 0.05 -7.74
C SER A 142 5.43 0.27 -8.45
N GLU A 143 6.49 0.60 -7.71
CA GLU A 143 7.78 1.04 -8.27
C GLU A 143 8.87 -0.05 -8.26
N ARG A 144 8.65 -1.18 -7.57
CA ARG A 144 9.69 -2.21 -7.34
C ARG A 144 9.23 -3.62 -7.61
#